data_AF-A0A6P1DI35-F1
#
_entry.id   AF-A0A6P1DI35-F1
#
_cell.length_a   1.000
_cell.length_b   1.000
_cell.length_c   1.000
_cell.angle_alpha   90.00
_cell.angle_beta   90.00
_cell.angle_gamma   90.00
#
_symmetry.space_group_name_H-M   'P 1'
#
loop_
_entity.id
_entity.type
_entity.pdbx_description
1 polymer ?
#
loop_
_entity_poly.entity_id
_entity_poly.type
_entity_poly.pdbx_seq_one_letter_code
_entity_poly.pdbx_strand_id
1 'polypeptide(L)'
;MKTFIAKLPKAELHLHIEGSFEPELMFKIAQRNHIKIPYTSVKEIEEAYKFNCLQDFLNIYYQGAGVLVTEQDFYDLTYSYLQICANQHVRHTEIMFDPQTHTDRGISFETVINGISKACDDAKTKLGVSSLLIMSYLRHLS
;
A
#
# COMPACT_ATOMS: atom_id res chain seq x y z
N MET A 1 28.20 -6.02 8.23
CA MET A 1 27.28 -6.42 7.15
C MET A 1 25.91 -5.73 7.22
N LYS A 2 25.15 -5.81 8.33
CA LYS A 2 23.83 -5.15 8.46
C LYS A 2 23.84 -3.64 8.15
N THR A 3 24.78 -2.89 8.73
CA THR A 3 24.92 -1.44 8.48
C THR A 3 25.25 -1.11 7.03
N PHE A 4 26.02 -1.96 6.36
CA PHE A 4 26.36 -1.78 4.94
C PHE A 4 25.11 -1.94 4.08
N ILE A 5 24.35 -3.03 4.26
CA ILE A 5 23.09 -3.29 3.53
C ILE A 5 22.08 -2.16 3.77
N ALA A 6 21.93 -1.71 5.02
CA ALA A 6 20.99 -0.64 5.37
C ALA A 6 21.30 0.67 4.62
N LYS A 7 22.59 1.00 4.44
CA LYS A 7 23.03 2.26 3.82
C LYS A 7 23.13 2.23 2.29
N LEU A 8 23.07 1.06 1.66
CA LEU A 8 23.13 0.97 0.19
C LEU A 8 21.95 1.73 -0.43
N PRO A 9 22.16 2.56 -1.47
CA PRO A 9 21.07 3.07 -2.28
C PRO A 9 20.43 1.91 -3.05
N LYS A 10 19.10 1.86 -3.07
CA LYS A 10 18.32 0.77 -3.69
C LYS A 10 17.27 1.33 -4.64
N ALA A 11 16.87 0.51 -5.60
CA ALA A 11 15.63 0.68 -6.35
C ALA A 11 14.73 -0.52 -6.08
N GLU A 12 13.43 -0.29 -5.90
CA GLU A 12 12.43 -1.34 -5.72
C GLU A 12 11.50 -1.34 -6.93
N LEU A 13 11.57 -2.39 -7.75
CA LEU A 13 10.92 -2.42 -9.07
C LEU A 13 9.71 -3.35 -9.13
N HIS A 14 9.34 -3.90 -7.98
CA HIS A 14 8.25 -4.86 -7.86
C HIS A 14 7.62 -4.71 -6.48
N LEU A 15 6.55 -3.94 -6.40
CA LEU A 15 5.76 -3.76 -5.19
C LEU A 15 4.31 -3.46 -5.58
N HIS A 16 3.37 -4.19 -4.99
CA HIS A 16 1.95 -3.87 -5.04
C HIS A 16 1.60 -2.95 -3.86
N ILE A 17 1.05 -1.77 -4.13
CA ILE A 17 0.82 -0.77 -3.09
C ILE A 17 -0.21 -1.21 -2.05
N GLU A 18 -1.22 -1.98 -2.44
CA GLU A 18 -2.20 -2.53 -1.51
C GLU A 18 -1.57 -3.58 -0.59
N GLY A 19 -0.40 -4.12 -0.95
CA GLY A 19 0.40 -5.05 -0.15
C GLY A 19 1.37 -4.38 0.82
N SER A 20 1.58 -3.06 0.73
CA SER A 20 2.41 -2.30 1.67
C SER A 20 1.63 -1.79 2.88
N PHE A 21 0.47 -2.38 3.15
CA PHE A 21 -0.45 -1.91 4.18
C PHE A 21 0.03 -2.33 5.56
N GLU A 22 0.53 -1.37 6.34
CA GLU A 22 0.89 -1.61 7.75
C GLU A 22 -0.38 -1.80 8.62
N PRO A 23 -0.39 -2.75 9.57
CA PRO A 23 -1.52 -3.03 10.45
C PRO A 23 -2.13 -1.80 11.14
N GLU A 24 -1.31 -0.90 11.66
CA GLU A 24 -1.73 0.33 12.33
C GLU A 24 -2.48 1.25 11.37
N LEU A 25 -1.98 1.37 10.14
CA LEU A 25 -2.60 2.23 9.13
C LEU A 25 -3.93 1.64 8.67
N MET A 26 -4.00 0.31 8.48
CA MET A 26 -5.25 -0.36 8.11
C MET A 26 -6.33 -0.12 9.18
N PHE A 27 -5.97 -0.28 10.45
CA PHE A 27 -6.89 -0.06 11.56
C PHE A 27 -7.36 1.41 11.63
N LYS A 28 -6.43 2.36 11.46
CA LYS A 28 -6.75 3.80 11.44
C LYS A 28 -7.69 4.17 10.29
N ILE A 29 -7.44 3.66 9.09
CA ILE A 29 -8.28 3.91 7.90
C ILE A 29 -9.66 3.26 8.07
N ALA A 30 -9.72 2.02 8.56
CA ALA A 30 -10.97 1.33 8.85
C ALA A 30 -11.85 2.14 9.82
N GLN A 31 -11.26 2.66 10.90
CA GLN A 31 -11.96 3.52 11.86
C GLN A 31 -12.43 4.84 11.22
N ARG A 32 -11.56 5.51 10.46
CA ARG A 32 -11.88 6.76 9.75
C ARG A 32 -13.09 6.59 8.82
N ASN A 33 -13.17 5.46 8.13
CA ASN A 33 -14.21 5.17 7.14
C ASN A 33 -15.40 4.41 7.74
N HIS A 34 -15.41 4.15 9.05
CA HIS A 34 -16.44 3.36 9.73
C HIS A 34 -16.66 1.96 9.12
N ILE A 35 -15.59 1.35 8.59
CA ILE A 35 -15.61 0.00 8.00
C ILE A 35 -15.22 -1.01 9.07
N LYS A 36 -16.10 -1.99 9.29
CA LYS A 36 -15.82 -3.10 10.21
C LYS A 36 -14.85 -4.08 9.54
N ILE A 37 -13.70 -4.26 10.15
CA ILE A 37 -12.73 -5.32 9.83
C ILE A 37 -12.84 -6.45 10.88
N PRO A 38 -12.43 -7.70 10.56
CA PRO A 38 -12.56 -8.84 11.47
C PRO A 38 -11.54 -8.84 12.63
N TYR A 39 -10.96 -7.67 12.93
CA TYR A 39 -9.93 -7.47 13.93
C TYR A 39 -10.35 -6.35 14.88
N THR A 40 -10.16 -6.57 16.17
CA THR A 40 -10.51 -5.63 17.24
C THR A 40 -9.32 -4.81 17.71
N SER A 41 -8.09 -5.17 17.30
CA SER A 41 -6.88 -4.43 17.61
C SER A 41 -5.79 -4.61 16.55
N VAL A 42 -4.79 -3.72 16.55
CA VAL A 42 -3.57 -3.85 15.72
C VAL A 42 -2.87 -5.18 15.97
N LYS A 43 -2.79 -5.62 17.23
CA LYS A 43 -2.16 -6.88 17.61
C LYS A 43 -2.81 -8.09 16.94
N GLU A 44 -4.14 -8.10 16.83
CA GLU A 44 -4.86 -9.19 16.13
C GLU A 44 -4.55 -9.21 14.63
N ILE A 45 -4.32 -8.04 14.02
CA ILE A 45 -3.89 -7.94 12.61
C ILE A 45 -2.46 -8.49 12.47
N GLU A 46 -1.53 -8.08 13.34
CA GLU A 46 -0.15 -8.59 13.34
C GLU A 46 -0.10 -10.11 13.51
N GLU A 47 -0.93 -10.67 14.40
CA GLU A 47 -1.03 -12.13 14.58
C GLU A 47 -1.60 -12.83 13.35
N ALA A 48 -2.45 -12.15 12.58
CA ALA A 48 -3.01 -12.65 11.33
C ALA A 48 -2.01 -12.63 10.16
N TYR A 49 -0.92 -11.83 10.23
CA TYR A 49 0.16 -11.78 9.22
C TYR A 49 1.06 -13.05 9.20
N LYS A 50 0.53 -14.18 9.66
CA LYS A 50 1.17 -15.51 9.62
C LYS A 50 0.49 -16.34 8.54
N PHE A 51 1.12 -16.43 7.39
CA PHE A 51 0.56 -17.08 6.21
C PHE A 51 1.08 -18.52 6.07
N ASN A 52 0.18 -19.49 5.85
CA ASN A 52 0.55 -20.86 5.49
C ASN A 52 0.56 -21.07 3.97
N CYS A 53 -0.22 -20.25 3.24
CA CYS A 53 -0.30 -20.29 1.79
C CYS A 53 -0.60 -18.90 1.20
N LEU A 54 -0.51 -18.77 -0.13
CA LEU A 54 -0.84 -17.52 -0.85
C LEU A 54 -2.26 -17.03 -0.56
N GLN A 55 -3.24 -17.93 -0.37
CA GLN A 55 -4.62 -17.55 -0.11
C GLN A 55 -4.78 -16.83 1.24
N ASP A 56 -4.03 -17.24 2.27
CA ASP A 56 -4.07 -16.58 3.58
C ASP A 56 -3.61 -15.12 3.48
N PHE A 57 -2.56 -14.87 2.69
CA PHE A 57 -2.08 -13.53 2.38
C PHE A 57 -3.13 -12.73 1.62
N LEU A 58 -3.70 -13.31 0.56
CA LEU A 58 -4.70 -12.64 -0.26
C LEU A 58 -5.96 -12.25 0.53
N ASN A 59 -6.38 -13.06 1.50
CA ASN A 59 -7.53 -12.74 2.33
C ASN A 59 -7.31 -11.44 3.13
N ILE A 60 -6.12 -11.27 3.71
CA ILE A 60 -5.76 -10.05 4.46
C ILE A 60 -5.53 -8.87 3.51
N TYR A 61 -4.87 -9.12 2.37
CA TYR A 61 -4.67 -8.13 1.32
C TYR A 61 -5.99 -7.54 0.81
N TYR A 62 -7.00 -8.37 0.50
CA TYR A 62 -8.31 -7.88 0.04
C TYR A 62 -9.10 -7.19 1.14
N GLN A 63 -8.94 -7.59 2.40
CA GLN A 63 -9.52 -6.86 3.54
C GLN A 63 -8.87 -5.47 3.70
N GLY A 64 -7.54 -5.39 3.55
CA GLY A 64 -6.82 -4.13 3.50
C GLY A 64 -7.31 -3.26 2.35
N ALA A 65 -7.36 -3.78 1.13
CA ALA A 65 -7.92 -3.06 -0.01
C ALA A 65 -9.36 -2.61 0.26
N GLY A 66 -10.16 -3.40 0.98
CA GLY A 66 -11.54 -3.11 1.35
C GLY A 66 -11.73 -1.83 2.17
N VAL A 67 -10.73 -1.40 2.95
CA VAL A 67 -10.85 -0.19 3.77
C VAL A 67 -10.49 1.10 3.02
N LEU A 68 -9.86 1.01 1.85
CA LEU A 68 -9.52 2.15 0.99
C LEU A 68 -10.77 2.62 0.24
N VAL A 69 -11.19 3.87 0.44
CA VAL A 69 -12.42 4.44 -0.12
C VAL A 69 -12.21 5.84 -0.69
N THR A 70 -11.48 6.70 0.03
CA THR A 70 -11.27 8.11 -0.28
C THR A 70 -9.88 8.35 -0.85
N GLU A 71 -9.69 9.47 -1.55
CA GLU A 71 -8.37 9.89 -2.06
C GLU A 71 -7.30 9.93 -0.95
N GLN A 72 -7.70 10.37 0.25
CA GLN A 72 -6.82 10.44 1.41
C GLN A 72 -6.35 9.05 1.87
N ASP A 73 -7.15 8.00 1.69
CA ASP A 73 -6.75 6.64 2.06
C ASP A 73 -5.61 6.14 1.16
N PHE A 74 -5.74 6.37 -0.15
CA PHE A 74 -4.70 6.02 -1.13
C PHE A 74 -3.45 6.86 -0.95
N TYR A 75 -3.60 8.15 -0.63
CA TYR A 75 -2.47 9.00 -0.26
C TYR A 75 -1.75 8.48 0.98
N ASP A 76 -2.47 8.20 2.06
CA ASP A 76 -1.87 7.78 3.34
C ASP A 76 -1.13 6.45 3.20
N LEU A 77 -1.72 5.48 2.48
CA LEU A 77 -1.10 4.20 2.17
C LEU A 77 0.22 4.39 1.41
N THR A 78 0.16 5.15 0.31
CA THR A 78 1.30 5.36 -0.58
C THR A 78 2.42 6.14 0.12
N TYR A 79 2.06 7.19 0.85
CA TYR A 79 3.03 8.01 1.55
C TYR A 79 3.70 7.25 2.71
N SER A 80 2.95 6.41 3.45
CA SER A 80 3.52 5.56 4.50
C SER A 80 4.56 4.59 3.93
N TYR A 81 4.26 3.95 2.79
CA TYR A 81 5.22 3.10 2.10
C TYR A 81 6.49 3.87 1.68
N LEU A 82 6.32 5.05 1.10
CA LEU A 82 7.45 5.88 0.65
C LEU A 82 8.33 6.38 1.81
N GLN A 83 7.77 6.56 3.01
CA GLN A 83 8.54 6.82 4.23
C GLN A 83 9.42 5.61 4.61
N ILE A 84 8.90 4.39 4.49
CA ILE A 84 9.67 3.16 4.70
C ILE A 84 10.80 3.07 3.66
N CYS A 85 10.51 3.32 2.38
CA CYS A 85 11.52 3.38 1.32
C CYS A 85 12.67 4.32 1.67
N ALA A 86 12.35 5.56 2.06
CA ALA A 86 13.35 6.56 2.43
C ALA A 86 14.23 6.08 3.59
N ASN A 87 13.62 5.50 4.64
CA ASN A 87 14.32 4.94 5.80
C ASN A 87 15.24 3.77 5.42
N GLN A 88 14.83 2.97 4.45
CA GLN A 88 15.60 1.84 3.92
C GLN A 88 16.54 2.21 2.78
N HIS A 89 16.76 3.49 2.49
CA HIS A 89 17.61 3.98 1.40
C HIS A 89 17.18 3.54 0.00
N VAL A 90 15.90 3.20 -0.19
CA VAL A 90 15.30 3.10 -1.53
C VAL A 90 15.14 4.52 -2.09
N ARG A 91 15.74 4.77 -3.26
CA ARG A 91 15.75 6.10 -3.92
C ARG A 91 14.86 6.17 -5.15
N HIS A 92 14.45 5.01 -5.64
CA HIS A 92 13.54 4.86 -6.76
C HIS A 92 12.60 3.69 -6.51
N THR A 93 11.33 3.84 -6.85
CA THR A 93 10.35 2.75 -6.81
C THR A 93 9.46 2.73 -8.06
N GLU A 94 9.13 1.55 -8.55
CA GLU A 94 8.11 1.34 -9.58
C GLU A 94 6.92 0.61 -8.93
N ILE A 95 5.86 1.38 -8.65
CA ILE A 95 4.75 0.97 -7.80
C ILE A 95 3.62 0.40 -8.65
N MET A 96 3.26 -0.84 -8.39
CA MET A 96 2.10 -1.50 -8.98
C MET A 96 0.84 -1.18 -8.18
N PHE A 97 -0.26 -0.90 -8.87
CA PHE A 97 -1.59 -0.77 -8.27
C PHE A 97 -2.62 -1.47 -9.15
N ASP A 98 -3.68 -1.98 -8.54
CA ASP A 98 -4.72 -2.78 -9.20
C ASP A 98 -6.04 -2.00 -9.23
N PRO A 99 -6.31 -1.15 -10.26
CA PRO A 99 -7.51 -0.30 -10.29
C PRO A 99 -8.81 -1.10 -10.15
N GLN A 100 -8.88 -2.29 -10.75
CA GLN A 100 -10.06 -3.14 -10.76
C GLN A 100 -10.47 -3.56 -9.33
N THR A 101 -9.50 -3.75 -8.43
CA THR A 101 -9.75 -4.02 -6.99
C THR A 101 -10.57 -2.92 -6.32
N HIS A 102 -10.53 -1.69 -6.85
CA HIS A 102 -11.21 -0.53 -6.30
C HIS A 102 -12.44 -0.14 -7.12
N THR A 103 -12.34 -0.15 -8.45
CA THR A 103 -13.44 0.24 -9.33
C THR A 103 -14.63 -0.72 -9.24
N ASP A 104 -14.37 -2.02 -9.05
CA ASP A 104 -15.44 -3.01 -8.84
C ASP A 104 -16.21 -2.79 -7.53
N ARG A 105 -15.62 -2.04 -6.58
CA ARG A 105 -16.24 -1.62 -5.32
C ARG A 105 -16.93 -0.25 -5.42
N GLY A 106 -17.01 0.33 -6.62
CA GLY A 106 -17.64 1.64 -6.86
C GLY A 106 -16.75 2.85 -6.56
N ILE A 107 -15.45 2.66 -6.32
CA ILE A 107 -14.49 3.75 -6.13
C ILE A 107 -14.02 4.23 -7.50
N SER A 108 -14.10 5.52 -7.76
CA SER A 108 -13.69 6.04 -9.06
C SER A 108 -12.19 5.85 -9.29
N PHE A 109 -11.79 5.58 -10.54
CA PHE A 109 -10.38 5.51 -10.92
C PHE A 109 -9.63 6.79 -10.53
N GLU A 110 -10.27 7.96 -10.69
CA GLU A 110 -9.75 9.27 -10.31
C GLU A 110 -9.37 9.32 -8.82
N THR A 111 -10.24 8.83 -7.93
CA THR A 111 -9.98 8.80 -6.48
C THR A 111 -8.71 8.00 -6.15
N VAL A 112 -8.52 6.86 -6.82
CA VAL A 112 -7.34 5.99 -6.64
C VAL A 112 -6.09 6.71 -7.12
N ILE A 113 -6.08 7.11 -8.39
CA ILE A 113 -4.87 7.62 -9.04
C ILE A 113 -4.44 8.98 -8.48
N ASN A 114 -5.37 9.84 -8.09
CA ASN A 114 -5.04 11.15 -7.51
C ASN A 114 -4.34 10.99 -6.15
N GLY A 115 -4.84 10.10 -5.29
CA GLY A 115 -4.26 9.85 -3.98
C GLY A 115 -2.83 9.30 -4.07
N ILE A 116 -2.64 8.29 -4.92
CA ILE A 116 -1.32 7.70 -5.18
C ILE A 116 -0.35 8.74 -5.77
N SER A 117 -0.77 9.44 -6.83
CA SER A 117 0.10 10.39 -7.54
C SER A 117 0.54 11.55 -6.64
N LYS A 118 -0.38 12.08 -5.81
CA LYS A 118 -0.07 13.13 -4.85
C LYS A 118 0.96 12.69 -3.81
N ALA A 119 0.86 11.46 -3.31
CA ALA A 119 1.85 10.91 -2.38
C ALA A 119 3.22 10.72 -3.04
N CYS A 120 3.26 10.30 -4.30
CA CYS A 120 4.48 10.20 -5.10
C CYS A 120 5.18 11.56 -5.28
N ASP A 121 4.43 12.61 -5.62
CA ASP A 121 4.95 13.98 -5.76
C ASP A 121 5.51 14.52 -4.44
N ASP A 122 4.77 14.30 -3.35
CA ASP A 122 5.20 14.71 -2.01
C ASP A 122 6.44 13.92 -1.55
N ALA A 123 6.54 12.62 -1.81
CA ALA A 123 7.71 11.83 -1.47
C ALA A 123 8.95 12.24 -2.27
N LYS A 124 8.77 12.60 -3.54
CA LYS A 124 9.87 13.11 -4.37
C LYS A 124 10.46 14.39 -3.77
N THR A 125 9.62 15.31 -3.33
CA THR A 125 10.04 16.61 -2.79
C THR A 125 10.51 16.53 -1.33
N LYS A 126 9.81 15.79 -0.48
CA LYS A 126 10.03 15.75 0.98
C LYS A 126 11.00 14.64 1.41
N LEU A 127 11.05 13.52 0.69
CA LEU A 127 11.82 12.33 1.06
C LEU A 127 12.96 12.01 0.09
N GLY A 128 12.99 12.64 -1.09
CA GLY A 128 13.95 12.35 -2.14
C GLY A 128 13.80 10.94 -2.71
N VAL A 129 12.57 10.41 -2.74
CA VAL A 129 12.23 9.11 -3.33
C VAL A 129 11.48 9.36 -4.63
N SER A 130 12.09 8.99 -5.75
CA SER A 130 11.42 9.05 -7.06
C SER A 130 10.52 7.83 -7.27
N SER A 131 9.47 7.98 -8.07
CA SER A 131 8.56 6.88 -8.36
C SER A 131 8.01 6.92 -9.78
N LEU A 132 7.67 5.74 -10.29
CA LEU A 132 6.82 5.52 -11.46
C LEU A 132 5.66 4.60 -11.08
N LEU A 133 4.52 4.75 -11.76
CA LEU A 133 3.33 3.93 -11.51
C LEU A 133 3.17 2.90 -12.62
N ILE A 134 2.89 1.66 -12.22
CA ILE A 134 2.58 0.52 -13.09
C ILE A 134 1.13 0.12 -12.83
N MET A 135 0.26 0.34 -13.81
CA MET A 135 -1.11 -0.13 -13.71
C MET A 135 -1.16 -1.64 -14.00
N SER A 136 -1.59 -2.41 -13.01
CA SER A 136 -1.70 -3.86 -13.09
C SER A 136 -3.15 -4.28 -13.36
N TYR A 137 -3.32 -5.38 -14.11
CA TYR A 137 -4.62 -5.92 -14.49
C TYR A 137 -4.88 -7.26 -13.79
N LEU A 138 -6.09 -7.41 -13.23
CA LEU A 138 -6.49 -8.62 -12.54
C LEU A 138 -6.79 -9.75 -13.53
N ARG A 139 -5.86 -10.71 -13.63
CA ARG A 139 -5.88 -11.82 -14.61
C ARG A 139 -7.14 -12.71 -14.60
N HIS A 140 -7.95 -12.68 -13.55
CA HIS A 140 -9.13 -13.53 -13.38
C HIS A 140 -10.42 -12.86 -13.87
N LEU A 141 -10.35 -11.57 -14.21
CA LEU A 141 -11.44 -10.82 -14.81
C LEU A 141 -11.25 -10.91 -16.33
N SER A 142 -12.12 -11.67 -16.99
CA SER A 142 -12.10 -11.93 -18.44
C SER A 142 -13.50 -11.81 -19.02
#